data_AF-A0AB36G7F5-F1
#
_entry.id   AF-A0AB36G7F5-F1
#
_cell.length_a   1.000
_cell.length_b   1.000
_cell.length_c   1.000
_cell.angle_alpha   90.00
_cell.angle_beta   90.00
_cell.angle_gamma   90.00
#
_symmetry.space_group_name_H-M   'P 1'
#
loop_
_entity.id
_entity.type
_entity.pdbx_description
1 polymer ?
#
loop_
_entity_poly.entity_id
_entity_poly.type
_entity_poly.pdbx_seq_one_letter_code
_entity_poly.pdbx_strand_id
1 'polypeptide(L)'
;KNVNVGGEYLTNVGLSKDTIVGLSNTLNVGVDNKVRVSKNSSEYVGENKDIEIGANQNTIIHKDEIRNVKGNKKEVVEGHYDINIKETLKIQTEKETSIRSKNNLLITTNASMGFETDKNNTFVSDNSLSQTKTDYEVKAGNQILHQVGDTQIVTKGDYVIIKAGGVEVVIDSNGLVVKGGEIRTE
;
A
#
# COMPACT_ATOMS: atom_id res chain seq x y z
N LYS A 1 17.37 -16.74 50.76
CA LYS A 1 18.71 -17.40 50.85
C LYS A 1 19.47 -17.03 49.59
N ASN A 2 20.70 -16.53 49.70
CA ASN A 2 21.54 -16.23 48.54
C ASN A 2 22.32 -17.48 48.11
N VAL A 3 22.54 -17.66 46.82
CA VAL A 3 23.37 -18.74 46.25
C VAL A 3 24.35 -18.09 45.28
N ASN A 4 25.65 -18.22 45.56
CA ASN A 4 26.71 -17.70 44.71
C ASN A 4 27.55 -18.88 44.21
N VAL A 5 27.88 -18.91 42.91
CA VAL A 5 28.67 -19.96 42.27
C VAL A 5 29.83 -19.31 41.54
N GLY A 6 31.06 -19.70 41.87
CA GLY A 6 32.30 -19.13 41.29
C GLY A 6 32.80 -19.86 40.05
N GLY A 7 32.05 -20.84 39.54
CA GLY A 7 32.39 -21.66 38.38
C GLY A 7 31.12 -22.07 37.62
N GLU A 8 31.21 -23.13 36.81
CA GLU A 8 30.08 -23.65 36.05
C GLU A 8 28.92 -24.10 36.96
N TYR A 9 27.68 -23.85 36.52
CA TYR A 9 26.46 -24.26 37.22
C TYR A 9 25.50 -25.00 36.29
N LEU A 10 25.30 -26.29 36.53
CA LEU A 10 24.39 -27.15 35.76
C LEU A 10 23.16 -27.54 36.59
N THR A 11 21.98 -27.45 35.99
CA THR A 11 20.72 -27.93 36.58
C THR A 11 20.05 -28.91 35.61
N ASN A 12 19.92 -30.17 36.01
CA ASN A 12 19.20 -31.20 35.25
C ASN A 12 17.88 -31.54 35.94
N VAL A 13 16.80 -31.60 35.19
CA VAL A 13 15.47 -31.96 35.71
C VAL A 13 14.84 -32.97 34.77
N GLY A 14 14.47 -34.14 35.29
CA GLY A 14 14.03 -35.28 34.47
C GLY A 14 12.57 -35.22 34.01
N LEU A 15 11.71 -34.43 34.68
CA LEU A 15 10.26 -34.40 34.43
C LEU A 15 9.75 -32.98 34.19
N SER A 16 9.70 -32.15 35.24
CA SER A 16 9.15 -30.78 35.16
C SER A 16 9.89 -29.82 36.10
N LYS A 17 9.99 -28.56 35.69
CA LYS A 17 10.57 -27.47 36.47
C LYS A 17 9.65 -26.27 36.41
N ASP A 18 9.08 -25.91 37.55
CA ASP A 18 8.31 -24.68 37.72
C ASP A 18 9.17 -23.61 38.41
N THR A 19 8.93 -22.34 38.07
CA THR A 19 9.61 -21.21 38.70
C THR A 19 8.56 -20.15 39.02
N ILE A 20 8.38 -19.89 40.32
CA ILE A 20 7.42 -18.91 40.84
C ILE A 20 8.21 -17.79 41.50
N VAL A 21 7.94 -16.56 41.09
CA VAL A 21 8.58 -15.35 41.61
C VAL A 21 7.49 -14.37 42.03
N GLY A 22 7.49 -13.94 43.30
CA GLY A 22 6.39 -13.16 43.86
C GLY A 22 6.39 -11.66 43.53
N LEU A 23 7.54 -11.10 43.13
CA LEU A 23 7.70 -9.66 42.87
C LEU A 23 8.34 -9.38 41.50
N SER A 24 9.62 -9.70 41.33
CA SER A 24 10.38 -9.33 40.12
C SER A 24 11.39 -10.41 39.73
N ASN A 25 11.57 -10.61 38.42
CA ASN A 25 12.56 -11.53 37.86
C ASN A 25 13.46 -10.77 36.87
N THR A 26 14.78 -10.84 37.05
CA THR A 26 15.77 -10.21 36.15
C THR A 26 16.83 -11.24 35.79
N LEU A 27 17.15 -11.33 34.50
CA LEU A 27 18.18 -12.22 33.98
C LEU A 27 19.28 -11.38 33.31
N ASN A 28 20.48 -11.42 33.88
CA ASN A 28 21.68 -10.81 33.29
C ASN A 28 22.59 -11.92 32.74
N VAL A 29 22.98 -11.82 31.47
CA VAL A 29 23.84 -12.79 30.79
C VAL A 29 25.03 -12.05 30.18
N GLY A 30 26.25 -12.51 30.46
CA GLY A 30 27.46 -11.80 30.05
C GLY A 30 27.95 -12.07 28.63
N VAL A 31 27.55 -13.19 28.02
CA VAL A 31 28.00 -13.59 26.67
C VAL A 31 26.80 -13.93 25.80
N ASP A 32 26.24 -15.15 25.91
CA ASP A 32 25.16 -15.63 25.04
C ASP A 32 24.02 -16.25 25.85
N ASN A 33 22.78 -15.98 25.43
CA ASN A 33 21.59 -16.67 25.93
C ASN A 33 20.94 -17.49 24.81
N LYS A 34 21.00 -18.82 24.93
CA LYS A 34 20.40 -19.75 23.96
C LYS A 34 19.25 -20.53 24.56
N VAL A 35 18.05 -20.27 24.08
CA VAL A 35 16.84 -21.03 24.45
C VAL A 35 16.49 -22.00 23.33
N ARG A 36 16.25 -23.28 23.66
CA ARG A 36 15.74 -24.29 22.73
C ARG A 36 14.46 -24.87 23.30
N VAL A 37 13.40 -24.88 22.49
CA VAL A 37 12.10 -25.44 22.85
C VAL A 37 11.72 -26.48 21.80
N SER A 38 11.57 -27.75 22.21
CA SER A 38 11.35 -28.86 21.26
C SER A 38 9.91 -29.01 20.79
N LYS A 39 8.95 -28.36 21.47
CA LYS A 39 7.52 -28.42 21.15
C LYS A 39 6.97 -27.00 20.97
N ASN A 40 6.34 -26.45 22.01
CA ASN A 40 5.62 -25.19 21.94
C ASN A 40 6.15 -24.21 23.01
N SER A 41 6.13 -22.92 22.68
CA SER A 41 6.35 -21.82 23.62
C SER A 41 5.14 -20.91 23.60
N SER A 42 4.67 -20.50 24.76
CA SER A 42 3.61 -19.50 24.92
C SER A 42 4.02 -18.52 26.00
N GLU A 43 3.76 -17.24 25.76
CA GLU A 43 4.06 -16.16 26.69
C GLU A 43 2.80 -15.32 26.88
N TYR A 44 2.50 -14.98 28.13
CA TYR A 44 1.42 -14.08 28.49
C TYR A 44 2.00 -12.94 29.30
N VAL A 45 1.78 -11.71 28.83
CA VAL A 45 2.22 -10.48 29.49
C VAL A 45 0.97 -9.69 29.83
N GLY A 46 0.77 -9.38 31.12
CA GLY A 46 -0.45 -8.72 31.59
C GLY A 46 -0.53 -7.23 31.22
N GLU A 47 0.63 -6.59 31.03
CA GLU A 47 0.75 -5.17 30.68
C GLU A 47 1.52 -5.01 29.36
N ASN A 48 2.73 -4.45 29.40
CA ASN A 48 3.52 -4.12 28.21
C ASN A 48 4.69 -5.08 28.00
N LYS A 49 5.05 -5.31 26.73
CA LYS A 49 6.26 -6.01 26.33
C LYS A 49 7.13 -5.10 25.48
N ASP A 50 8.22 -4.62 26.06
CA ASP A 50 9.24 -3.83 25.37
C ASP A 50 10.42 -4.73 24.97
N ILE A 51 10.93 -4.53 23.75
CA ILE A 51 12.07 -5.28 23.21
C ILE A 51 13.03 -4.28 22.58
N GLU A 52 14.26 -4.26 23.08
CA GLU A 52 15.36 -3.49 22.52
C GLU A 52 16.47 -4.42 22.07
N ILE A 53 16.93 -4.25 20.83
CA ILE A 53 17.99 -5.04 20.21
C ILE A 53 19.03 -4.06 19.69
N GLY A 54 20.24 -4.09 20.27
CA GLY A 54 21.30 -3.14 19.93
C GLY A 54 21.95 -3.35 18.55
N ALA A 55 21.64 -4.46 17.87
CA ALA A 55 22.14 -4.80 16.55
C ALA A 55 21.02 -5.41 15.69
N ASN A 56 21.16 -6.65 15.22
CA ASN A 56 20.27 -7.25 14.25
C ASN A 56 19.21 -8.17 14.87
N GLN A 57 18.00 -8.13 14.34
CA GLN A 57 16.94 -9.12 14.58
C GLN A 57 16.70 -9.92 13.30
N ASN A 58 16.97 -11.23 13.32
CA ASN A 58 16.62 -12.14 12.23
C ASN A 58 15.55 -13.13 12.70
N THR A 59 14.46 -13.27 11.96
CA THR A 59 13.32 -14.14 12.29
C THR A 59 12.98 -15.01 11.10
N ILE A 60 12.90 -16.32 11.32
CA ILE A 60 12.55 -17.31 10.29
C ILE A 60 11.33 -18.09 10.79
N ILE A 61 10.24 -18.03 10.03
CA ILE A 61 9.01 -18.77 10.29
C ILE A 61 8.78 -19.70 9.09
N HIS A 62 8.77 -21.01 9.34
CA HIS A 62 8.66 -22.02 8.27
C HIS A 62 7.23 -22.24 7.75
N LYS A 63 6.23 -21.74 8.48
CA LYS A 63 4.81 -21.86 8.16
C LYS A 63 4.16 -20.48 8.25
N ASP A 64 3.05 -20.36 8.97
CA ASP A 64 2.23 -19.15 9.00
C ASP A 64 2.61 -18.23 10.16
N GLU A 65 2.56 -16.92 9.89
CA GLU A 65 2.57 -15.87 10.90
C GLU A 65 1.20 -15.20 10.95
N ILE A 66 0.58 -15.13 12.13
CA ILE A 66 -0.68 -14.44 12.34
C ILE A 66 -0.47 -13.39 13.41
N ARG A 67 -0.73 -12.12 13.08
CA ARG A 67 -0.59 -10.98 13.98
C ARG A 67 -1.89 -10.20 14.07
N ASN A 68 -2.53 -10.25 15.23
CA ASN A 68 -3.75 -9.50 15.53
C ASN A 68 -3.44 -8.30 16.42
N VAL A 69 -3.63 -7.08 15.91
CA VAL A 69 -3.45 -5.84 16.66
C VAL A 69 -4.81 -5.14 16.77
N LYS A 70 -5.37 -5.08 17.99
CA LYS A 70 -6.66 -4.43 18.24
C LYS A 70 -6.57 -2.90 18.27
N GLY A 71 -5.40 -2.38 18.64
CA GLY A 71 -5.09 -0.95 18.60
C GLY A 71 -4.37 -0.57 17.31
N ASN A 72 -3.53 0.46 17.38
CA ASN A 72 -2.79 0.96 16.24
C ASN A 72 -1.50 0.15 16.01
N LYS A 73 -1.13 -0.04 14.73
CA LYS A 73 0.22 -0.49 14.32
C LYS A 73 0.95 0.71 13.70
N LYS A 74 2.10 1.08 14.26
CA LYS A 74 3.04 2.06 13.69
C LYS A 74 4.36 1.37 13.41
N GLU A 75 4.89 1.60 12.22
CA GLU A 75 6.15 1.03 11.76
C GLU A 75 6.96 2.16 11.13
N VAL A 76 8.21 2.31 11.55
CA VAL A 76 9.14 3.33 11.05
C VAL A 76 10.40 2.60 10.65
N VAL A 77 10.75 2.71 9.37
CA VAL A 77 11.96 2.13 8.80
C VAL A 77 12.75 3.29 8.21
N GLU A 78 13.89 3.61 8.82
CA GLU A 78 14.76 4.70 8.35
C GLU A 78 15.54 4.30 7.09
N GLY A 79 15.78 2.99 6.94
CA GLY A 79 16.41 2.41 5.76
C GLY A 79 15.41 1.95 4.70
N HIS A 80 15.75 0.87 4.01
CA HIS A 80 14.94 0.27 2.97
C HIS A 80 13.92 -0.73 3.55
N TYR A 81 12.74 -0.81 2.93
CA TYR A 81 11.71 -1.78 3.27
C TYR A 81 11.33 -2.57 2.01
N ASP A 82 11.65 -3.86 2.00
CA ASP A 82 11.37 -4.80 0.90
C ASP A 82 10.26 -5.76 1.32
N ILE A 83 9.29 -6.00 0.42
CA ILE A 83 8.26 -7.01 0.57
C ILE A 83 8.27 -7.89 -0.68
N ASN A 84 8.68 -9.15 -0.52
CA ASN A 84 8.61 -10.16 -1.57
C ASN A 84 7.52 -11.19 -1.26
N ILE A 85 6.51 -11.28 -2.12
CA ILE A 85 5.39 -12.21 -1.99
C ILE A 85 5.31 -13.03 -3.28
N LYS A 86 5.40 -14.36 -3.16
CA LYS A 86 5.37 -15.27 -4.31
C LYS A 86 3.97 -15.47 -4.90
N GLU A 87 2.96 -15.35 -4.06
CA GLU A 87 1.56 -15.59 -4.42
C GLU A 87 0.80 -14.25 -4.41
N THR A 88 -0.16 -14.09 -3.50
CA THR A 88 -1.08 -12.95 -3.51
C THR A 88 -0.82 -11.97 -2.36
N LEU A 89 -0.82 -10.68 -2.67
CA LEU A 89 -0.95 -9.59 -1.71
C LEU A 89 -2.38 -9.03 -1.74
N LYS A 90 -3.08 -9.04 -0.60
CA LYS A 90 -4.39 -8.39 -0.44
C LYS A 90 -4.30 -7.31 0.64
N ILE A 91 -4.69 -6.09 0.29
CA ILE A 91 -4.78 -4.95 1.21
C ILE A 91 -6.23 -4.49 1.24
N GLN A 92 -6.82 -4.42 2.43
CA GLN A 92 -8.21 -3.99 2.61
C GLN A 92 -8.27 -3.02 3.79
N THR A 93 -8.85 -1.84 3.56
CA THR A 93 -9.12 -0.83 4.58
C THR A 93 -10.59 -0.43 4.51
N GLU A 94 -11.23 -0.20 5.65
CA GLU A 94 -12.62 0.26 5.70
C GLU A 94 -12.76 1.79 5.52
N LYS A 95 -11.66 2.51 5.75
CA LYS A 95 -11.58 3.96 5.64
C LYS A 95 -10.50 4.33 4.62
N GLU A 96 -9.98 5.55 4.73
CA GLU A 96 -8.96 6.10 3.85
C GLU A 96 -7.69 5.25 3.81
N THR A 97 -7.14 5.06 2.60
CA THR A 97 -5.76 4.65 2.36
C THR A 97 -5.05 5.81 1.65
N SER A 98 -3.88 6.21 2.17
CA SER A 98 -3.03 7.22 1.53
C SER A 98 -1.63 6.66 1.27
N ILE A 99 -1.09 6.96 0.08
CA ILE A 99 0.25 6.57 -0.34
C ILE A 99 0.95 7.83 -0.81
N ARG A 100 2.09 8.15 -0.21
CA ARG A 100 2.88 9.34 -0.55
C ARG A 100 4.35 8.98 -0.70
N SER A 101 4.89 9.24 -1.88
CA SER A 101 6.33 9.25 -2.15
C SER A 101 6.80 10.69 -2.32
N LYS A 102 7.98 11.04 -1.80
CA LYS A 102 8.62 12.34 -2.07
C LYS A 102 9.33 12.38 -3.42
N ASN A 103 9.65 11.21 -3.95
CA ASN A 103 10.26 11.03 -5.26
C ASN A 103 9.26 10.23 -6.12
N ASN A 104 9.73 9.31 -6.94
CA ASN A 104 8.88 8.53 -7.82
C ASN A 104 7.98 7.54 -7.07
N LEU A 105 6.81 7.28 -7.65
CA LEU A 105 5.96 6.12 -7.39
C LEU A 105 5.80 5.38 -8.71
N LEU A 106 6.34 4.16 -8.81
CA LEU A 106 6.27 3.31 -10.00
C LEU A 106 5.43 2.07 -9.67
N ILE A 107 4.45 1.77 -10.54
CA ILE A 107 3.63 0.57 -10.47
C ILE A 107 3.77 -0.16 -11.80
N THR A 108 4.15 -1.44 -11.76
CA THR A 108 4.37 -2.25 -12.96
C THR A 108 3.69 -3.60 -12.81
N THR A 109 3.02 -4.03 -13.87
CA THR A 109 2.39 -5.35 -14.00
C THR A 109 2.71 -5.91 -15.37
N ASN A 110 2.87 -7.23 -15.47
CA ASN A 110 3.08 -7.94 -16.74
C ASN A 110 1.75 -8.30 -17.42
N ALA A 111 0.64 -8.18 -16.70
CA ALA A 111 -0.70 -8.50 -17.17
C ALA A 111 -1.59 -7.25 -17.08
N SER A 112 -2.78 -7.37 -16.49
CA SER A 112 -3.71 -6.26 -16.36
C SER A 112 -3.43 -5.38 -15.13
N MET A 113 -3.85 -4.11 -15.23
CA MET A 113 -3.99 -3.15 -14.15
C MET A 113 -5.41 -2.59 -14.22
N GLY A 114 -6.11 -2.48 -13.10
CA GLY A 114 -7.48 -1.98 -13.04
C GLY A 114 -7.69 -1.02 -11.87
N PHE A 115 -8.56 -0.03 -12.07
CA PHE A 115 -8.98 0.92 -11.05
C PHE A 115 -10.50 1.09 -11.14
N GLU A 116 -11.20 0.73 -10.07
CA GLU A 116 -12.66 0.84 -9.97
C GLU A 116 -13.01 1.80 -8.82
N THR A 117 -13.92 2.75 -9.09
CA THR A 117 -14.42 3.71 -8.10
C THR A 117 -15.87 4.03 -8.38
N ASP A 118 -16.68 4.14 -7.33
CA ASP A 118 -18.11 4.48 -7.42
C ASP A 118 -18.34 5.99 -7.61
N LYS A 119 -17.32 6.80 -7.28
CA LYS A 119 -17.40 8.26 -7.31
C LYS A 119 -16.35 8.82 -8.26
N ASN A 120 -15.63 9.85 -7.85
CA ASN A 120 -14.63 10.50 -8.68
C ASN A 120 -13.34 9.67 -8.78
N ASN A 121 -12.76 9.67 -9.98
CA ASN A 121 -11.37 9.33 -10.23
C ASN A 121 -10.65 10.59 -10.72
N THR A 122 -9.47 10.92 -10.20
CA THR A 122 -8.80 12.20 -10.51
C THR A 122 -7.30 12.01 -10.61
N PHE A 123 -6.73 12.54 -11.70
CA PHE A 123 -5.29 12.57 -11.94
C PHE A 123 -4.88 14.02 -12.18
N VAL A 124 -3.94 14.52 -11.38
CA VAL A 124 -3.40 15.89 -11.49
C VAL A 124 -1.89 15.78 -11.59
N SER A 125 -1.32 16.34 -12.66
CA SER A 125 0.11 16.35 -12.94
C SER A 125 0.46 17.50 -13.89
N ASP A 126 1.72 17.90 -13.93
CA ASP A 126 2.22 18.90 -14.88
C ASP A 126 2.09 18.40 -16.34
N ASN A 127 2.26 17.11 -16.56
CA ASN A 127 2.08 16.44 -17.84
C ASN A 127 1.52 15.02 -17.65
N SER A 128 0.79 14.51 -18.64
CA SER A 128 0.29 13.13 -18.66
C SER A 128 0.46 12.54 -20.07
N LEU A 129 0.95 11.30 -20.13
CA LEU A 129 1.10 10.53 -21.36
C LEU A 129 0.34 9.22 -21.22
N SER A 130 -0.59 8.96 -22.14
CA SER A 130 -1.26 7.68 -22.29
C SER A 130 -0.87 7.08 -23.62
N GLN A 131 -0.20 5.91 -23.61
CA GLN A 131 0.20 5.20 -24.80
C GLN A 131 -0.36 3.77 -24.77
N THR A 132 -1.25 3.47 -25.72
CA THR A 132 -1.81 2.14 -25.91
C THR A 132 -1.42 1.60 -27.27
N LYS A 133 -1.13 0.30 -27.37
CA LYS A 133 -0.70 -0.34 -28.63
C LYS A 133 -1.87 -0.63 -29.58
N THR A 134 -3.04 -0.91 -29.03
CA THR A 134 -4.26 -1.22 -29.78
C THR A 134 -5.29 -0.13 -29.52
N ASP A 135 -6.37 -0.44 -28.81
CA ASP A 135 -7.53 0.44 -28.66
C ASP A 135 -7.42 1.31 -27.42
N TYR A 136 -7.84 2.57 -27.53
CA TYR A 136 -8.00 3.49 -26.40
C TYR A 136 -9.46 3.92 -26.31
N GLU A 137 -10.19 3.34 -25.36
CA GLU A 137 -11.63 3.57 -25.19
C GLU A 137 -11.92 4.56 -24.06
N VAL A 138 -12.78 5.54 -24.33
CA VAL A 138 -13.36 6.44 -23.33
C VAL A 138 -14.87 6.40 -23.47
N LYS A 139 -15.55 5.94 -22.41
CA LYS A 139 -17.02 5.85 -22.34
C LYS A 139 -17.51 6.70 -21.18
N ALA A 140 -18.45 7.60 -21.44
CA ALA A 140 -19.05 8.45 -20.42
C ALA A 140 -20.57 8.47 -20.61
N GLY A 141 -21.32 8.45 -19.49
CA GLY A 141 -22.79 8.50 -19.52
C GLY A 141 -23.38 9.89 -19.74
N ASN A 142 -22.57 10.95 -19.71
CA ASN A 142 -23.04 12.33 -19.84
C ASN A 142 -22.21 13.14 -20.86
N GLN A 143 -20.91 13.26 -20.63
CA GLN A 143 -20.05 14.12 -21.44
C GLN A 143 -18.60 13.62 -21.45
N ILE A 144 -17.93 13.79 -22.59
CA ILE A 144 -16.46 13.77 -22.71
C ILE A 144 -16.01 15.18 -23.09
N LEU A 145 -15.00 15.71 -22.39
CA LEU A 145 -14.42 17.04 -22.62
C LEU A 145 -12.92 16.89 -22.87
N HIS A 146 -12.47 17.40 -24.02
CA HIS A 146 -11.05 17.63 -24.31
C HIS A 146 -10.83 19.14 -24.41
N GLN A 147 -9.96 19.71 -23.56
CA GLN A 147 -9.83 21.17 -23.44
C GLN A 147 -8.37 21.63 -23.32
N VAL A 148 -8.02 22.70 -24.04
CA VAL A 148 -6.74 23.43 -23.96
C VAL A 148 -7.05 24.93 -23.96
N GLY A 149 -6.98 25.56 -22.77
CA GLY A 149 -7.47 26.94 -22.60
C GLY A 149 -8.93 27.06 -23.04
N ASP A 150 -9.23 27.95 -23.97
CA ASP A 150 -10.58 28.14 -24.53
C ASP A 150 -10.91 27.19 -25.70
N THR A 151 -9.90 26.49 -26.24
CA THR A 151 -10.10 25.51 -27.33
C THR A 151 -10.63 24.20 -26.73
N GLN A 152 -11.71 23.66 -27.28
CA GLN A 152 -12.31 22.44 -26.74
C GLN A 152 -13.05 21.58 -27.77
N ILE A 153 -13.13 20.28 -27.48
CA ILE A 153 -14.05 19.32 -28.09
C ILE A 153 -14.94 18.77 -26.97
N VAL A 154 -16.25 18.88 -27.15
CA VAL A 154 -17.26 18.37 -26.22
C VAL A 154 -18.14 17.36 -26.94
N THR A 155 -18.16 16.14 -26.45
CA THR A 155 -19.06 15.08 -26.92
C THR A 155 -20.13 14.83 -25.88
N LYS A 156 -21.40 14.87 -26.31
CA LYS A 156 -22.57 14.46 -25.51
C LYS A 156 -23.31 13.33 -26.22
N GLY A 157 -24.42 12.87 -25.65
CA GLY A 157 -25.18 11.73 -26.19
C GLY A 157 -25.78 11.97 -27.57
N ASP A 158 -26.10 13.21 -27.92
CA ASP A 158 -26.87 13.60 -29.10
C ASP A 158 -26.17 14.63 -30.00
N TYR A 159 -25.05 15.21 -29.56
CA TYR A 159 -24.30 16.19 -30.33
C TYR A 159 -22.81 16.25 -29.98
N VAL A 160 -22.04 16.87 -30.88
CA VAL A 160 -20.62 17.19 -30.72
C VAL A 160 -20.40 18.69 -30.96
N ILE A 161 -19.58 19.33 -30.12
CA ILE A 161 -19.17 20.74 -30.27
C ILE A 161 -17.64 20.82 -30.37
N ILE A 162 -17.14 21.56 -31.36
CA ILE A 162 -15.72 21.92 -31.47
C ILE A 162 -15.62 23.45 -31.42
N LYS A 163 -14.82 23.99 -30.50
CA LYS A 163 -14.54 25.43 -30.40
C LYS A 163 -13.06 25.70 -30.52
N ALA A 164 -12.67 26.63 -31.38
CA ALA A 164 -11.30 27.08 -31.54
C ALA A 164 -11.25 28.48 -32.18
N GLY A 165 -10.40 29.37 -31.66
CA GLY A 165 -10.13 30.68 -32.31
C GLY A 165 -11.36 31.57 -32.53
N GLY A 166 -12.39 31.47 -31.68
CA GLY A 166 -13.66 32.20 -31.82
C GLY A 166 -14.69 31.54 -32.74
N VAL A 167 -14.36 30.41 -33.37
CA VAL A 167 -15.28 29.61 -34.20
C VAL A 167 -15.91 28.50 -33.35
N GLU A 168 -17.19 28.21 -33.59
CA GLU A 168 -17.92 27.08 -33.01
C GLU A 168 -18.52 26.22 -34.13
N VAL A 169 -18.23 24.92 -34.10
CA VAL A 169 -18.84 23.91 -34.96
C VAL A 169 -19.71 23.01 -34.10
N VAL A 170 -20.97 22.82 -34.50
CA VAL A 170 -21.93 21.92 -33.84
C VAL A 170 -22.39 20.86 -34.83
N ILE A 171 -22.34 19.60 -34.43
CA ILE A 171 -22.91 18.47 -35.17
C ILE A 171 -23.97 17.82 -34.30
N ASP A 172 -25.21 17.81 -34.79
CA ASP A 172 -26.36 17.22 -34.11
C ASP A 172 -27.31 16.55 -35.13
N SER A 173 -28.53 16.21 -34.69
CA SER A 173 -29.56 15.62 -35.56
C SER A 173 -30.05 16.54 -36.68
N ASN A 174 -29.80 17.86 -36.61
CA ASN A 174 -30.13 18.83 -37.64
C ASN A 174 -28.99 19.01 -38.66
N GLY A 175 -27.84 18.38 -38.44
CA GLY A 175 -26.68 18.41 -39.34
C GLY A 175 -25.49 19.16 -38.75
N LEU A 176 -24.73 19.85 -39.61
CA LEU A 176 -23.51 20.57 -39.26
C LEU A 176 -23.73 22.08 -39.35
N VAL A 177 -23.46 22.80 -38.26
CA VAL A 177 -23.58 24.27 -38.17
C VAL A 177 -22.25 24.88 -37.78
N VAL A 178 -21.80 25.91 -38.52
CA VAL A 178 -20.60 26.70 -38.21
C VAL A 178 -21.00 28.13 -37.83
N LYS A 179 -20.50 28.61 -36.70
CA LYS A 179 -20.73 29.97 -36.20
C LYS A 179 -19.41 30.72 -36.08
N GLY A 180 -19.39 31.99 -36.49
CA GLY A 180 -18.21 32.86 -36.41
C GLY A 180 -17.10 32.55 -37.43
N GLY A 181 -17.36 31.64 -38.37
CA GLY A 181 -16.43 31.24 -39.44
C GLY A 181 -17.16 30.92 -40.74
N GLU A 182 -16.39 30.52 -41.75
CA GLU A 182 -16.88 30.17 -43.09
C GLU A 182 -16.68 28.67 -43.36
N ILE A 183 -17.59 28.06 -44.11
CA ILE A 183 -17.37 26.73 -44.72
C ILE A 183 -16.79 26.98 -46.12
N ARG A 184 -15.57 26.52 -46.38
CA ARG A 184 -14.92 26.58 -47.69
C ARG A 184 -14.85 25.19 -48.28
N THR A 185 -15.28 25.04 -49.54
CA THR A 185 -15.07 23.83 -50.34
C THR A 185 -13.87 24.09 -51.25
N GLU A 186 -12.77 23.41 -51.02
CA GLU A 186 -11.63 23.36 -51.96
C GLU A 186 -11.87 22.32 -53.06
#